data_AF-A0A2D5ETA6-F1
#
_entry.id   AF-A0A2D5ETA6-F1
#
_cell.length_a   1.000
_cell.length_b   1.000
_cell.length_c   1.000
_cell.angle_alpha   90.00
_cell.angle_beta   90.00
_cell.angle_gamma   90.00
#
_symmetry.space_group_name_H-M   'P 1'
#
loop_
_entity.id
_entity.type
_entity.pdbx_description
1 polymer ?
#
loop_
_entity_poly.entity_id
_entity_poly.type
_entity_poly.pdbx_seq_one_letter_code
_entity_poly.pdbx_strand_id
1 'polypeptide(L)'
;MSGARAESVARCRVALRGHGLLVAWAGRWGPAVALLDTPRALAPRWSTYLGSDRALACPTPRWVGGRPVVAWVDPVGAWVWTEGQDARCVLRGATAASVDGRGDRLWVAAAGAEGLVLSRRRLVDLEEEAREVVHERADVRALALAELRTGPLVAYGLADPLLGVAAGTGEAIRDVRHALERPVRDLDARAAGTRAVLALADGSAALRAAVVDGEGRMRERAHVVLRGSGPFVEPTAYWADDAFAVAGRDAGAGALRAVRLDGRPHAGFEDVGAPAGWAYGQGSVLLATLRSRPGEGGVRDRLALRKQGVDGAGALAHEVECTPADEAHRRRVVEARDCFERLRDLLAGVGYRDARGAAGIDPRALEGRFRGAEREVAVRLEVREGEPCRLTLATGDGSGAPPASSLLRLARWVRLRLSPAARREEAAREAWARGLVGEEVPLAAVRRDARGAHLELRPAEPPAARELLEWLRALAAAELDPVDEARG
;
A
#
# COMPACT_ATOMS: atom_id res chain seq x y z
N MET A 1 4.57 10.27 -23.76
CA MET A 1 3.76 10.95 -22.72
C MET A 1 4.32 10.53 -21.37
N SER A 2 5.07 11.40 -20.71
CA SER A 2 5.62 11.14 -19.38
C SER A 2 4.46 11.10 -18.39
N GLY A 3 4.12 9.91 -17.91
CA GLY A 3 3.22 9.75 -16.77
C GLY A 3 3.81 10.54 -15.62
N ALA A 4 3.12 11.60 -15.21
CA ALA A 4 3.36 12.22 -13.92
C ALA A 4 3.32 11.07 -12.90
N ARG A 5 4.48 10.69 -12.36
CA ARG A 5 4.54 9.85 -11.18
C ARG A 5 3.64 10.56 -10.19
N ALA A 6 2.52 9.93 -9.84
CA ALA A 6 1.73 10.36 -8.72
C ALA A 6 2.70 10.28 -7.53
N GLU A 7 3.31 11.40 -7.18
CA GLU A 7 3.93 11.54 -5.87
C GLU A 7 2.83 11.15 -4.91
N SER A 8 3.00 9.98 -4.31
CA SER A 8 2.18 9.52 -3.20
C SER A 8 2.31 10.60 -2.15
N VAL A 9 1.36 11.55 -2.16
CA VAL A 9 1.21 12.50 -1.08
C VAL A 9 0.96 11.61 0.12
N ALA A 10 1.97 11.47 0.98
CA ALA A 10 1.83 10.66 2.17
C ALA A 10 0.58 11.16 2.91
N ARG A 11 -0.26 10.21 3.35
CA ARG A 11 -1.51 10.48 4.08
C ARG A 11 -1.49 9.70 5.38
N CYS A 12 -2.17 10.21 6.40
CA CYS A 12 -2.30 9.59 7.71
C CYS A 12 -3.76 9.60 8.15
N ARG A 13 -4.22 8.55 8.83
CA ARG A 13 -5.55 8.46 9.44
C ARG A 13 -5.42 7.88 10.84
N VAL A 14 -6.33 8.30 11.71
CA VAL A 14 -6.30 7.95 13.13
C VAL A 14 -7.68 7.43 13.55
N ALA A 15 -7.70 6.39 14.38
CA ALA A 15 -8.90 5.88 15.01
C ALA A 15 -8.69 5.69 16.52
N LEU A 16 -9.66 6.12 17.31
CA LEU A 16 -9.63 6.06 18.77
C LEU A 16 -10.65 5.07 19.32
N ARG A 17 -10.26 4.36 20.38
CA ARG A 17 -11.17 3.58 21.22
C ARG A 17 -10.71 3.62 22.68
N GLY A 18 -11.52 4.21 23.55
CA GLY A 18 -11.11 4.44 24.93
C GLY A 18 -9.83 5.28 24.95
N HIS A 19 -8.74 4.72 25.48
CA HIS A 19 -7.41 5.35 25.43
C HIS A 19 -6.54 4.86 24.26
N GLY A 20 -6.90 3.75 23.60
CA GLY A 20 -6.10 3.18 22.51
C GLY A 20 -6.17 4.02 21.24
N LEU A 21 -5.00 4.18 20.60
CA LEU A 21 -4.80 4.98 19.40
C LEU A 21 -4.26 4.10 18.28
N LEU A 22 -5.05 3.96 17.22
CA LEU A 22 -4.66 3.26 15.99
C LEU A 22 -4.31 4.31 14.93
N VAL A 23 -3.08 4.29 14.44
CA VAL A 23 -2.60 5.23 13.42
C VAL A 23 -2.21 4.44 12.19
N ALA A 24 -2.78 4.77 11.03
CA ALA A 24 -2.42 4.15 9.77
C ALA A 24 -1.98 5.21 8.76
N TRP A 25 -0.98 4.90 7.96
CA TRP A 25 -0.40 5.82 7.00
C TRP A 25 0.00 5.13 5.70
N ALA A 26 0.10 5.91 4.64
CA ALA A 26 0.77 5.51 3.41
C ALA A 26 2.17 6.12 3.41
N GLY A 27 3.17 5.31 3.74
CA GLY A 27 4.58 5.70 3.76
C GLY A 27 5.30 5.36 2.45
N ARG A 28 6.59 5.71 2.40
CA ARG A 28 7.46 5.44 1.25
C ARG A 28 7.50 3.96 0.85
N TRP A 29 7.49 3.09 1.84
CA TRP A 29 7.65 1.64 1.69
C TRP A 29 6.33 0.86 1.64
N GLY A 30 5.20 1.55 1.73
CA GLY A 30 3.87 0.96 1.67
C GLY A 30 2.92 1.47 2.75
N PRO A 31 1.69 0.92 2.78
CA PRO A 31 0.77 1.20 3.86
C PRO A 31 1.29 0.55 5.15
N ALA A 32 1.16 1.25 6.26
CA ALA A 32 1.57 0.78 7.57
C ALA A 32 0.57 1.20 8.63
N VAL A 33 0.63 0.52 9.77
CA VAL A 33 -0.22 0.78 10.92
C VAL A 33 0.54 0.55 12.21
N ALA A 34 0.25 1.38 13.21
CA ALA A 34 0.77 1.25 14.56
C ALA A 34 -0.36 1.38 15.58
N LEU A 35 -0.27 0.58 16.64
CA LEU A 35 -1.13 0.66 17.81
C LEU A 35 -0.35 1.26 18.98
N LEU A 36 -0.92 2.28 19.61
CA LEU A 36 -0.45 2.83 20.87
C LEU A 36 -1.51 2.59 21.94
N ASP A 37 -1.11 2.07 23.11
CA ASP A 37 -2.04 1.79 24.21
C ASP A 37 -2.69 3.05 24.77
N THR A 38 -1.95 4.17 24.71
CA THR A 38 -2.44 5.49 25.09
C THR A 38 -1.88 6.56 24.16
N PRO A 39 -2.48 7.76 24.08
CA PRO A 39 -1.92 8.86 23.30
C PRO A 39 -0.62 9.40 23.88
N ARG A 40 -0.23 8.99 25.10
CA ARG A 40 1.01 9.36 25.80
C ARG A 40 2.10 8.30 25.70
N ALA A 41 1.84 7.20 25.02
CA ALA A 41 2.83 6.13 24.88
C ALA A 41 4.10 6.66 24.20
N LEU A 42 5.26 6.24 24.69
CA LEU A 42 6.57 6.62 24.16
C LEU A 42 7.06 5.65 23.08
N ALA A 43 6.40 4.50 22.94
CA ALA A 43 6.64 3.50 21.92
C ALA A 43 5.28 2.88 21.51
N PRO A 44 5.15 2.41 20.27
CA PRO A 44 3.98 1.63 19.88
C PRO A 44 4.00 0.29 20.60
N ARG A 45 2.81 -0.26 20.89
CA ARG A 45 2.67 -1.65 21.31
C ARG A 45 3.12 -2.58 20.19
N TRP A 46 2.80 -2.21 18.96
CA TRP A 46 3.31 -2.82 17.74
C TRP A 46 3.16 -1.86 16.55
N SER A 47 3.95 -2.09 15.52
CA SER A 47 3.86 -1.47 14.20
C SER A 47 4.09 -2.54 13.13
N THR A 48 3.37 -2.47 12.01
CA THR A 48 3.52 -3.42 10.91
C THR A 48 3.20 -2.78 9.56
N TYR A 49 3.83 -3.27 8.49
CA TYR A 49 3.42 -2.97 7.12
C TYR A 49 2.16 -3.77 6.74
N LEU A 50 1.36 -3.18 5.85
CA LEU A 50 0.18 -3.80 5.29
C LEU A 50 0.46 -4.22 3.83
N GLY A 51 0.01 -5.42 3.47
CA GLY A 51 0.15 -5.98 2.11
C GLY A 51 1.60 -6.08 1.63
N SER A 52 1.82 -6.25 0.32
CA SER A 52 3.16 -6.27 -0.30
C SER A 52 3.52 -5.02 -1.09
N ASP A 53 2.53 -4.20 -1.43
CA ASP A 53 2.64 -3.13 -2.42
C ASP A 53 2.60 -1.72 -1.81
N ARG A 54 2.89 -0.72 -2.65
CA ARG A 54 2.66 0.69 -2.32
C ARG A 54 1.16 0.98 -2.27
N ALA A 55 0.73 1.74 -1.27
CA ALA A 55 -0.68 2.12 -1.17
C ALA A 55 -1.04 3.14 -2.25
N LEU A 56 -2.21 2.99 -2.88
CA LEU A 56 -2.78 3.99 -3.79
C LEU A 56 -3.52 5.11 -3.04
N ALA A 57 -3.95 4.83 -1.81
CA ALA A 57 -4.63 5.76 -0.93
C ALA A 57 -4.24 5.51 0.54
N CYS A 58 -4.56 6.45 1.42
CA CYS A 58 -4.37 6.25 2.85
C CYS A 58 -5.19 5.05 3.33
N PRO A 59 -4.60 4.12 4.13
CA PRO A 59 -5.39 3.11 4.80
C PRO A 59 -6.43 3.75 5.73
N THR A 60 -7.58 3.10 5.86
CA THR A 60 -8.71 3.50 6.70
C THR A 60 -8.74 2.65 7.97
N PRO A 61 -8.22 3.16 9.10
CA PRO A 61 -8.28 2.46 10.38
C PRO A 61 -9.66 2.63 11.01
N ARG A 62 -10.16 1.56 11.64
CA ARG A 62 -11.37 1.53 12.45
C ARG A 62 -11.22 0.58 13.64
N TRP A 63 -12.05 0.78 14.64
CA TRP A 63 -12.23 -0.15 15.75
C TRP A 63 -13.57 -0.85 15.59
N VAL A 64 -13.55 -2.16 15.31
CA VAL A 64 -14.77 -2.98 15.14
C VAL A 64 -14.74 -4.09 16.19
N GLY A 65 -15.80 -4.21 16.99
CA GLY A 65 -15.85 -5.24 18.05
C GLY A 65 -14.77 -5.14 19.13
N GLY A 66 -13.95 -4.08 19.13
CA GLY A 66 -12.77 -3.95 19.99
C GLY A 66 -11.47 -4.42 19.38
N ARG A 67 -11.50 -4.84 18.11
CA ARG A 67 -10.31 -5.18 17.35
C ARG A 67 -9.95 -4.03 16.40
N PRO A 68 -8.65 -3.78 16.18
CA PRO A 68 -8.19 -2.85 15.16
C PRO A 68 -8.40 -3.47 13.78
N VAL A 69 -9.06 -2.73 12.89
CA VAL A 69 -9.28 -3.15 11.50
C VAL A 69 -8.79 -2.05 10.57
N VAL A 70 -8.15 -2.44 9.48
CA VAL A 70 -7.67 -1.51 8.47
C VAL A 70 -8.08 -2.00 7.09
N ALA A 71 -8.68 -1.11 6.29
CA ALA A 71 -8.85 -1.33 4.86
C ALA A 71 -7.93 -0.41 4.07
N TRP A 72 -7.35 -0.89 2.98
CA TRP A 72 -6.51 -0.08 2.09
C TRP A 72 -6.67 -0.53 0.65
N VAL A 73 -6.08 0.24 -0.25
CA VAL A 73 -6.00 -0.07 -1.66
C VAL A 73 -4.56 -0.06 -2.10
N ASP A 74 -4.19 -1.06 -2.87
CA ASP A 74 -2.91 -1.16 -3.57
C ASP A 74 -3.15 -1.48 -5.07
N PRO A 75 -2.10 -1.57 -5.90
CA PRO A 75 -2.22 -1.90 -7.31
C PRO A 75 -2.86 -3.27 -7.63
N VAL A 76 -3.03 -4.18 -6.67
CA VAL A 76 -3.77 -5.44 -6.85
C VAL A 76 -5.26 -5.23 -6.61
N GLY A 77 -5.63 -4.43 -5.61
CA GLY A 77 -7.02 -4.09 -5.34
C GLY A 77 -7.26 -3.58 -3.91
N ALA A 78 -8.47 -3.80 -3.41
CA ALA A 78 -8.90 -3.44 -2.07
C ALA A 78 -8.68 -4.60 -1.12
N TRP A 79 -8.15 -4.29 0.06
CA TRP A 79 -7.79 -5.25 1.08
C TRP A 79 -8.34 -4.86 2.44
N VAL A 80 -8.49 -5.86 3.30
CA VAL A 80 -8.83 -5.70 4.71
C VAL A 80 -7.92 -6.55 5.58
N TRP A 81 -7.55 -6.02 6.74
CA TRP A 81 -6.67 -6.67 7.71
C TRP A 81 -7.13 -6.38 9.14
N THR A 82 -6.88 -7.34 10.03
CA THR A 82 -7.08 -7.21 11.48
C THR A 82 -5.89 -7.86 12.19
N GLU A 83 -5.60 -7.41 13.42
CA GLU A 83 -4.45 -7.88 14.20
C GLU A 83 -4.47 -9.41 14.35
N GLY A 84 -3.32 -10.04 14.04
CA GLY A 84 -3.12 -11.48 14.15
C GLY A 84 -3.73 -12.31 13.02
N GLN A 85 -4.13 -11.68 11.91
CA GLN A 85 -4.67 -12.37 10.72
C GLN A 85 -3.95 -11.93 9.44
N ASP A 86 -4.04 -12.75 8.40
CA ASP A 86 -3.58 -12.38 7.07
C ASP A 86 -4.55 -11.39 6.42
N ALA A 87 -3.99 -10.51 5.57
CA ALA A 87 -4.77 -9.63 4.73
C ALA A 87 -5.69 -10.42 3.79
N ARG A 88 -6.94 -9.99 3.64
CA ARG A 88 -7.89 -10.55 2.66
C ARG A 88 -8.18 -9.55 1.55
N CYS A 89 -8.04 -9.99 0.31
CA CYS A 89 -8.46 -9.21 -0.85
C CYS A 89 -9.99 -9.21 -0.93
N VAL A 90 -10.59 -8.03 -1.03
CA VAL A 90 -12.04 -7.82 -1.12
C VAL A 90 -12.47 -7.68 -2.57
N LEU A 91 -11.76 -6.85 -3.33
CA LEU A 91 -12.04 -6.60 -4.75
C LEU A 91 -10.73 -6.34 -5.48
N ARG A 92 -10.40 -7.18 -6.47
CA ARG A 92 -9.24 -6.96 -7.35
C ARG A 92 -9.51 -5.76 -8.26
N GLY A 93 -8.47 -4.98 -8.55
CA GLY A 93 -8.57 -3.77 -9.37
C GLY A 93 -9.39 -2.64 -8.74
N ALA A 94 -9.73 -2.71 -7.45
CA ALA A 94 -10.35 -1.61 -6.74
C ALA A 94 -9.40 -0.42 -6.62
N THR A 95 -9.97 0.79 -6.64
CA THR A 95 -9.28 2.08 -6.51
C THR A 95 -9.65 2.82 -5.22
N ALA A 96 -10.73 2.40 -4.55
CA ALA A 96 -11.13 2.93 -3.25
C ALA A 96 -11.63 1.80 -2.34
N ALA A 97 -11.37 1.94 -1.03
CA ALA A 97 -11.87 1.03 -0.01
C ALA A 97 -12.19 1.78 1.29
N SER A 98 -13.26 1.38 1.96
CA SER A 98 -13.63 1.84 3.29
C SER A 98 -14.15 0.69 4.13
N VAL A 99 -13.98 0.78 5.44
CA VAL A 99 -14.37 -0.25 6.40
C VAL A 99 -15.13 0.38 7.55
N ASP A 100 -16.11 -0.33 8.10
CA ASP A 100 -16.73 -0.06 9.40
C ASP A 100 -17.43 -1.33 9.90
N GLY A 101 -17.96 -1.32 11.12
CA GLY A 101 -18.72 -2.45 11.62
C GLY A 101 -19.11 -2.33 13.08
N ARG A 102 -19.80 -3.36 13.58
CA ARG A 102 -20.26 -3.41 14.97
C ARG A 102 -20.30 -4.85 15.47
N GLY A 103 -19.76 -5.04 16.68
CA GLY A 103 -19.65 -6.37 17.28
C GLY A 103 -18.71 -7.24 16.45
N ASP A 104 -19.17 -8.42 16.09
CA ASP A 104 -18.48 -9.40 15.24
C ASP A 104 -18.67 -9.18 13.73
N ARG A 105 -19.56 -8.26 13.35
CA ARG A 105 -19.88 -7.95 11.96
C ARG A 105 -18.97 -6.86 11.41
N LEU A 106 -18.29 -7.18 10.32
CA LEU A 106 -17.43 -6.29 9.57
C LEU A 106 -18.00 -6.04 8.18
N TRP A 107 -18.04 -4.77 7.77
CA TRP A 107 -18.41 -4.36 6.43
C TRP A 107 -17.22 -3.74 5.73
N VAL A 108 -16.99 -4.14 4.49
CA VAL A 108 -15.98 -3.53 3.63
C VAL A 108 -16.63 -3.11 2.33
N ALA A 109 -16.58 -1.81 2.04
CA ALA A 109 -16.97 -1.26 0.76
C ALA A 109 -15.72 -1.09 -0.11
N ALA A 110 -15.78 -1.53 -1.36
CA ALA A 110 -14.69 -1.38 -2.33
C ALA A 110 -15.24 -0.96 -3.69
N ALA A 111 -14.60 0.02 -4.33
CA ALA A 111 -14.98 0.50 -5.65
C ALA A 111 -13.85 0.31 -6.66
N GLY A 112 -14.16 -0.12 -7.87
CA GLY A 112 -13.20 -0.36 -8.95
C GLY A 112 -13.84 -0.41 -10.33
N ALA A 113 -13.16 -1.06 -11.28
CA ALA A 113 -13.65 -1.21 -12.65
C ALA A 113 -14.94 -2.06 -12.75
N GLU A 114 -15.18 -2.93 -11.76
CA GLU A 114 -16.39 -3.77 -11.66
C GLU A 114 -17.56 -3.07 -10.94
N GLY A 115 -17.41 -1.78 -10.60
CA GLY A 115 -18.38 -1.03 -9.81
C GLY A 115 -18.03 -0.98 -8.31
N LEU A 116 -19.03 -0.69 -7.49
CA LEU A 116 -18.97 -0.62 -6.02
C LEU A 116 -19.61 -1.86 -5.42
N VAL A 117 -18.84 -2.55 -4.58
CA VAL A 117 -19.30 -3.72 -3.84
C VAL A 117 -19.29 -3.47 -2.34
N LEU A 118 -20.24 -4.06 -1.63
CA LEU A 118 -20.30 -4.15 -0.18
C LEU A 118 -20.15 -5.62 0.22
N SER A 119 -19.12 -5.92 1.01
CA SER A 119 -18.80 -7.25 1.49
C SER A 119 -19.04 -7.32 3.00
N ARG A 120 -19.83 -8.31 3.44
CA ARG A 120 -19.98 -8.66 4.86
C ARG A 120 -18.97 -9.74 5.20
N ARG A 121 -18.21 -9.51 6.27
CA ARG A 121 -17.16 -10.42 6.72
C ARG A 121 -17.28 -10.69 8.21
N ARG A 122 -16.84 -11.88 8.60
CA ARG A 122 -16.66 -12.22 10.02
C ARG A 122 -15.38 -11.56 10.52
N LEU A 123 -15.45 -10.87 11.64
CA LEU A 123 -14.27 -10.19 12.20
C LEU A 123 -13.16 -11.16 12.66
N VAL A 124 -13.50 -12.41 12.97
CA VAL A 124 -12.56 -13.38 13.56
C VAL A 124 -11.53 -13.88 12.56
N ASP A 125 -11.95 -14.18 11.33
CA ASP A 125 -11.16 -14.82 10.27
C ASP A 125 -11.21 -14.04 8.94
N LEU A 126 -11.96 -12.94 8.89
CA LEU A 126 -12.19 -12.08 7.72
C LEU A 126 -12.84 -12.81 6.53
N GLU A 127 -13.43 -13.98 6.77
CA GLU A 127 -14.13 -14.75 5.73
C GLU A 127 -15.37 -14.00 5.25
N GLU A 128 -15.59 -14.05 3.93
CA GLU A 128 -16.73 -13.41 3.28
C GLU A 128 -17.99 -14.22 3.51
N GLU A 129 -18.98 -13.59 4.14
CA GLU A 129 -20.29 -14.20 4.37
C GLU A 129 -21.30 -13.80 3.31
N ALA A 130 -21.18 -12.58 2.79
CA ALA A 130 -22.07 -12.02 1.79
C ALA A 130 -21.33 -10.95 0.97
N ARG A 131 -21.71 -10.82 -0.29
CA ARG A 131 -21.21 -9.78 -1.18
C ARG A 131 -22.34 -9.27 -2.07
N GLU A 132 -22.42 -7.96 -2.17
CA GLU A 132 -23.51 -7.26 -2.83
C GLU A 132 -22.92 -6.20 -3.77
N VAL A 133 -23.46 -6.09 -4.98
CA VAL A 133 -23.14 -4.98 -5.89
C VAL A 133 -24.08 -3.83 -5.53
N VAL A 134 -23.50 -2.71 -5.11
CA VAL A 134 -24.23 -1.52 -4.67
C VAL A 134 -24.43 -0.55 -5.84
N HIS A 135 -23.45 -0.46 -6.74
CA HIS A 135 -23.49 0.41 -7.91
C HIS A 135 -22.62 -0.18 -9.02
N GLU A 136 -23.17 -0.32 -10.23
CA GLU A 136 -22.52 -1.09 -11.31
C GLU A 136 -21.48 -0.28 -12.10
N ARG A 137 -21.51 1.06 -12.04
CA ARG A 137 -20.63 1.90 -12.87
C ARG A 137 -19.27 2.13 -12.22
N ALA A 138 -18.24 2.11 -13.05
CA ALA A 138 -16.84 2.34 -12.69
C ALA A 138 -16.47 3.83 -12.59
N ASP A 139 -17.32 4.66 -11.96
CA ASP A 139 -17.15 6.12 -11.88
C ASP A 139 -17.09 6.67 -10.45
N VAL A 140 -16.98 5.78 -9.45
CA VAL A 140 -16.79 6.15 -8.05
C VAL A 140 -15.40 6.75 -7.84
N ARG A 141 -15.36 7.94 -7.23
CA ARG A 141 -14.13 8.73 -6.96
C ARG A 141 -13.79 8.81 -5.48
N ALA A 142 -14.80 8.81 -4.62
CA ALA A 142 -14.65 8.88 -3.17
C ALA A 142 -15.60 7.87 -2.52
N LEU A 143 -15.19 7.29 -1.40
CA LEU A 143 -15.93 6.23 -0.73
C LEU A 143 -15.79 6.36 0.78
N ALA A 144 -16.90 6.25 1.49
CA ALA A 144 -16.96 6.14 2.94
C ALA A 144 -18.05 5.14 3.35
N LEU A 145 -17.82 4.50 4.49
CA LEU A 145 -18.70 3.49 5.07
C LEU A 145 -18.95 3.84 6.52
N ALA A 146 -20.22 3.73 6.94
CA ALA A 146 -20.64 3.91 8.32
C ALA A 146 -21.62 2.81 8.72
N GLU A 147 -21.40 2.18 9.88
CA GLU A 147 -22.34 1.18 10.43
C GLU A 147 -23.37 1.87 11.33
N LEU A 148 -24.61 2.01 10.83
CA LEU A 148 -25.74 2.52 11.60
C LEU A 148 -26.32 1.42 12.50
N ARG A 149 -27.16 1.80 13.46
CA ARG A 149 -27.99 0.83 14.21
C ARG A 149 -28.92 0.02 13.29
N THR A 150 -29.30 0.58 12.14
CA THR A 150 -30.18 -0.05 11.14
C THR A 150 -29.43 -0.89 10.11
N GLY A 151 -28.09 -0.88 10.11
CA GLY A 151 -27.25 -1.58 9.14
C GLY A 151 -26.22 -0.68 8.45
N PRO A 152 -25.53 -1.19 7.42
CA PRO A 152 -24.48 -0.45 6.75
C PRO A 152 -25.04 0.69 5.89
N LEU A 153 -24.29 1.79 5.85
CA LEU A 153 -24.51 2.91 4.95
C LEU A 153 -23.23 3.19 4.18
N VAL A 154 -23.30 3.08 2.85
CA VAL A 154 -22.21 3.37 1.92
C VAL A 154 -22.48 4.72 1.28
N ALA A 155 -21.61 5.69 1.51
CA ALA A 155 -21.64 6.98 0.84
C ALA A 155 -20.52 7.04 -0.19
N TYR A 156 -20.81 7.51 -1.40
CA TYR A 156 -19.84 7.50 -2.48
C TYR A 156 -20.03 8.67 -3.46
N GLY A 157 -18.93 9.33 -3.80
CA GLY A 157 -18.89 10.43 -4.76
C GLY A 157 -18.65 9.90 -6.18
N LEU A 158 -19.42 10.40 -7.15
CA LEU A 158 -19.23 10.07 -8.56
C LEU A 158 -18.32 11.08 -9.27
N ALA A 159 -17.94 10.76 -10.51
CA ALA A 159 -17.27 11.69 -11.41
C ALA A 159 -18.19 12.88 -11.79
N ASP A 160 -19.48 12.60 -11.97
CA ASP A 160 -20.53 13.62 -12.04
C ASP A 160 -20.74 14.25 -10.66
N PRO A 161 -21.27 15.49 -10.55
CA PRO A 161 -21.51 16.16 -9.27
C PRO A 161 -22.72 15.56 -8.55
N LEU A 162 -22.61 14.28 -8.20
CA LEU A 162 -23.62 13.46 -7.54
C LEU A 162 -22.98 12.72 -6.37
N LEU A 163 -23.73 12.68 -5.27
CA LEU A 163 -23.45 11.82 -4.12
C LEU A 163 -24.46 10.67 -4.12
N GLY A 164 -23.96 9.44 -4.22
CA GLY A 164 -24.73 8.24 -3.96
C GLY A 164 -24.69 7.89 -2.47
N VAL A 165 -25.83 7.48 -1.93
CA VAL A 165 -25.94 6.95 -0.57
C VAL A 165 -26.78 5.69 -0.64
N ALA A 166 -26.11 4.56 -0.43
CA ALA A 166 -26.75 3.26 -0.35
C ALA A 166 -26.88 2.80 1.11
N ALA A 167 -28.06 2.36 1.50
CA ALA A 167 -28.34 1.88 2.85
C ALA A 167 -29.13 0.56 2.82
N GLY A 168 -28.79 -0.35 3.72
CA GLY A 168 -29.40 -1.68 3.82
C GLY A 168 -28.51 -2.79 3.25
N THR A 169 -29.10 -3.98 3.07
CA THR A 169 -28.41 -5.19 2.60
C THR A 169 -29.34 -6.02 1.71
N GLY A 170 -28.77 -6.78 0.78
CA GLY A 170 -29.47 -7.67 -0.14
C GLY A 170 -30.49 -6.92 -1.01
N GLU A 171 -31.66 -7.52 -1.21
CA GLU A 171 -32.76 -6.92 -1.98
C GLU A 171 -33.32 -5.63 -1.35
N ALA A 172 -32.98 -5.34 -0.09
CA ALA A 172 -33.41 -4.15 0.62
C ALA A 172 -32.43 -2.97 0.51
N ILE A 173 -31.34 -3.09 -0.28
CA ILE A 173 -30.46 -1.95 -0.54
C ILE A 173 -31.26 -0.85 -1.25
N ARG A 174 -31.30 0.32 -0.62
CA ARG A 174 -31.82 1.55 -1.24
C ARG A 174 -30.66 2.44 -1.59
N ASP A 175 -30.54 2.77 -2.87
CA ASP A 175 -29.54 3.69 -3.38
C ASP A 175 -30.18 5.02 -3.78
N VAL A 176 -29.81 6.10 -3.08
CA VAL A 176 -30.39 7.44 -3.26
C VAL A 176 -29.32 8.38 -3.78
N ARG A 177 -29.65 9.15 -4.83
CA ARG A 177 -28.75 10.12 -5.45
C ARG A 177 -29.09 11.54 -5.05
N HIS A 178 -28.06 12.30 -4.68
CA HIS A 178 -28.18 13.69 -4.26
C HIS A 178 -27.31 14.57 -5.15
N ALA A 179 -27.91 15.61 -5.71
CA ALA A 179 -27.18 16.59 -6.51
C ALA A 179 -26.21 17.38 -5.64
N LEU A 180 -25.01 17.60 -6.17
CA LEU A 180 -23.97 18.45 -5.58
C LEU A 180 -23.64 19.58 -6.54
N GLU A 181 -22.98 20.61 -6.02
CA GLU A 181 -22.43 21.69 -6.85
C GLU A 181 -21.17 21.24 -7.60
N ARG A 182 -20.41 20.29 -7.03
CA ARG A 182 -19.12 19.80 -7.56
C ARG A 182 -18.92 18.32 -7.22
N PRO A 183 -18.13 17.59 -8.03
CA PRO A 183 -17.72 16.23 -7.69
C PRO A 183 -16.89 16.19 -6.40
N VAL A 184 -17.16 15.20 -5.54
CA VAL A 184 -16.43 15.01 -4.28
C VAL A 184 -15.10 14.31 -4.57
N ARG A 185 -14.02 14.81 -3.98
CA ARG A 185 -12.67 14.23 -4.10
C ARG A 185 -12.34 13.30 -2.93
N ASP A 186 -12.65 13.72 -1.72
CA ASP A 186 -12.49 12.91 -0.51
C ASP A 186 -13.77 12.97 0.33
N LEU A 187 -14.09 11.86 0.97
CA LEU A 187 -15.30 11.65 1.74
C LEU A 187 -14.95 10.87 3.02
N ASP A 188 -15.59 11.21 4.12
CA ASP A 188 -15.63 10.40 5.32
C ASP A 188 -17.04 10.40 5.92
N ALA A 189 -17.37 9.34 6.63
CA ALA A 189 -18.70 9.14 7.19
C ALA A 189 -18.61 8.61 8.62
N ARG A 190 -19.52 9.09 9.48
CA ARG A 190 -19.66 8.58 10.84
C ARG A 190 -21.11 8.41 11.23
N ALA A 191 -21.42 7.20 11.72
CA ALA A 191 -22.70 6.86 12.30
C ALA A 191 -22.85 7.38 13.75
N ALA A 192 -24.04 7.85 14.09
CA ALA A 192 -24.53 7.96 15.45
C ALA A 192 -26.00 7.55 15.51
N GLY A 193 -26.28 6.43 16.19
CA GLY A 193 -27.63 5.85 16.24
C GLY A 193 -28.13 5.42 14.87
N THR A 194 -29.19 6.07 14.37
CA THR A 194 -29.84 5.77 13.08
C THR A 194 -29.52 6.79 11.97
N ARG A 195 -28.54 7.66 12.20
CA ARG A 195 -28.12 8.70 11.25
C ARG A 195 -26.61 8.65 11.07
N ALA A 196 -26.14 9.17 9.93
CA ALA A 196 -24.72 9.41 9.70
C ALA A 196 -24.49 10.85 9.27
N VAL A 197 -23.36 11.41 9.71
CA VAL A 197 -22.78 12.63 9.15
C VAL A 197 -21.79 12.25 8.05
N LEU A 198 -21.78 13.04 6.99
CA LEU A 198 -20.85 12.95 5.88
C LEU A 198 -20.00 14.23 5.85
N ALA A 199 -18.68 14.09 5.81
CA ALA A 199 -17.74 15.18 5.59
C ALA A 199 -17.22 15.13 4.15
N LEU A 200 -17.44 16.19 3.37
CA LEU A 200 -17.18 16.21 1.93
C LEU A 200 -16.15 17.28 1.58
N ALA A 201 -15.07 16.87 0.92
CA ALA A 201 -14.08 17.76 0.33
C ALA A 201 -14.09 17.62 -1.20
N ASP A 202 -14.35 18.72 -1.90
CA ASP A 202 -14.44 18.79 -3.37
C ASP A 202 -13.18 19.40 -4.02
N GLY A 203 -12.15 19.67 -3.22
CA GLY A 203 -10.92 20.35 -3.65
C GLY A 203 -11.03 21.87 -3.74
N SER A 204 -12.14 22.46 -3.26
CA SER A 204 -12.27 23.90 -3.05
C SER A 204 -11.86 24.30 -1.63
N ALA A 205 -11.82 25.61 -1.38
CA ALA A 205 -11.59 26.17 -0.04
C ALA A 205 -12.81 26.07 0.89
N ALA A 206 -13.80 25.22 0.58
CA ALA A 206 -14.95 24.95 1.41
C ALA A 206 -14.96 23.48 1.84
N LEU A 207 -15.16 23.23 3.14
CA LEU A 207 -15.56 21.92 3.64
C LEU A 207 -17.08 21.89 3.75
N ARG A 208 -17.69 20.82 3.27
CA ARG A 208 -19.14 20.62 3.37
C ARG A 208 -19.48 19.48 4.31
N ALA A 209 -20.65 19.58 4.93
CA ALA A 209 -21.24 18.49 5.69
C ALA A 209 -22.67 18.20 5.23
N ALA A 210 -23.10 16.96 5.41
CA ALA A 210 -24.48 16.53 5.21
C ALA A 210 -24.85 15.50 6.29
N VAL A 211 -26.15 15.37 6.59
CA VAL A 211 -26.66 14.34 7.49
C VAL A 211 -27.67 13.50 6.74
N VAL A 212 -27.47 12.18 6.79
CA VAL A 212 -28.32 11.18 6.16
C VAL A 212 -28.93 10.25 7.20
N ASP A 213 -30.11 9.71 6.91
CA ASP A 213 -30.74 8.68 7.72
C ASP A 213 -30.44 7.26 7.22
N GLY A 214 -30.96 6.26 7.94
CA GLY A 214 -30.82 4.85 7.59
C GLY A 214 -31.54 4.40 6.30
N GLU A 215 -32.21 5.30 5.59
CA GLU A 215 -32.74 5.06 4.24
C GLU A 215 -31.91 5.76 3.15
N GLY A 216 -30.79 6.38 3.51
CA GLY A 216 -29.94 7.16 2.61
C GLY A 216 -30.50 8.54 2.24
N ARG A 217 -31.56 9.00 2.90
CA ARG A 217 -32.20 10.29 2.63
C ARG A 217 -31.54 11.41 3.41
N MET A 218 -31.41 12.57 2.78
CA MET A 218 -30.88 13.78 3.41
C MET A 218 -31.83 14.30 4.47
N ARG A 219 -31.34 14.37 5.71
CA ARG A 219 -31.94 15.13 6.82
C ARG A 219 -31.40 16.53 6.89
N GLU A 220 -30.16 16.70 6.46
CA GLU A 220 -29.51 17.99 6.26
C GLU A 220 -28.75 17.94 4.93
N ARG A 221 -29.09 18.85 4.02
CA ARG A 221 -28.48 18.90 2.68
C ARG A 221 -27.00 19.27 2.81
N ALA A 222 -26.21 18.87 1.82
CA ALA A 222 -24.81 19.27 1.73
C ALA A 222 -24.68 20.80 1.71
N HIS A 223 -24.07 21.37 2.76
CA HIS A 223 -23.87 22.80 2.92
C HIS A 223 -22.46 23.08 3.44
N VAL A 224 -21.98 24.30 3.23
CA VAL A 224 -20.63 24.72 3.64
C VAL A 224 -20.61 24.94 5.15
N VAL A 225 -19.68 24.29 5.84
CA VAL A 225 -19.50 24.40 7.29
C VAL A 225 -18.18 25.05 7.69
N LEU A 226 -17.16 24.99 6.83
CA LEU A 226 -15.90 25.72 7.00
C LEU A 226 -15.48 26.35 5.68
N ARG A 227 -14.85 27.52 5.79
CA ARG A 227 -14.15 28.21 4.69
C ARG A 227 -12.70 28.40 5.10
N GLY A 228 -11.79 28.05 4.18
CA GLY A 228 -10.35 28.11 4.36
C GLY A 228 -9.70 29.09 3.38
N SER A 229 -8.38 29.20 3.51
CA SER A 229 -7.52 29.95 2.58
C SER A 229 -7.06 29.10 1.39
N GLY A 230 -7.06 27.77 1.55
CA GLY A 230 -6.78 26.80 0.49
C GLY A 230 -7.74 25.61 0.55
N PRO A 231 -7.52 24.59 -0.30
CA PRO A 231 -8.41 23.45 -0.37
C PRO A 231 -8.41 22.67 0.94
N PHE A 232 -9.60 22.26 1.40
CA PHE A 232 -9.69 21.29 2.50
C PHE A 232 -9.35 19.89 2.00
N VAL A 233 -8.52 19.20 2.78
CA VAL A 233 -8.12 17.80 2.56
C VAL A 233 -8.31 16.99 3.83
N GLU A 234 -8.28 15.66 3.70
CA GLU A 234 -8.42 14.73 4.82
C GLU A 234 -9.71 15.01 5.65
N PRO A 235 -10.89 15.12 4.99
CA PRO A 235 -12.13 15.35 5.71
C PRO A 235 -12.38 14.19 6.66
N THR A 236 -12.81 14.48 7.89
CA THR A 236 -13.20 13.44 8.84
C THR A 236 -14.49 13.84 9.53
N ALA A 237 -15.37 12.87 9.67
CA ALA A 237 -16.65 13.02 10.34
C ALA A 237 -16.62 12.27 11.68
N TYR A 238 -17.19 12.86 12.73
CA TYR A 238 -17.16 12.26 14.06
C TYR A 238 -18.37 12.67 14.90
N TRP A 239 -18.57 11.93 15.99
CA TRP A 239 -19.56 12.25 17.01
C TRP A 239 -18.85 12.91 18.19
N ALA A 240 -19.15 14.19 18.43
CA ALA A 240 -18.60 15.01 19.49
C ALA A 240 -19.59 15.07 20.65
N ASP A 241 -19.52 14.08 21.54
CA ASP A 241 -20.35 13.91 22.75
C ASP A 241 -21.86 13.81 22.47
N ASP A 242 -22.49 14.92 22.08
CA ASP A 242 -23.92 15.10 21.88
C ASP A 242 -24.31 15.59 20.47
N ALA A 243 -23.33 15.93 19.62
CA ALA A 243 -23.59 16.42 18.27
C ALA A 243 -22.63 15.83 17.23
N PHE A 244 -23.08 15.87 15.97
CA PHE A 244 -22.19 15.64 14.84
C PHE A 244 -21.20 16.79 14.69
N ALA A 245 -19.98 16.45 14.32
CA ALA A 245 -18.95 17.40 13.98
C ALA A 245 -18.14 16.89 12.79
N VAL A 246 -17.52 17.83 12.09
CA VAL A 246 -16.60 17.54 11.00
C VAL A 246 -15.35 18.36 11.16
N ALA A 247 -14.24 17.87 10.61
CA ALA A 247 -13.05 18.68 10.45
C ALA A 247 -12.34 18.32 9.14
N GLY A 248 -11.39 19.18 8.79
CA GLY A 248 -10.48 18.97 7.68
C GLY A 248 -9.24 19.82 7.88
N ARG A 249 -8.18 19.48 7.14
CA ARG A 249 -6.97 20.28 7.09
C ARG A 249 -7.09 21.31 5.97
N ASP A 250 -7.01 22.59 6.32
CA ASP A 250 -6.86 23.68 5.36
C ASP A 250 -5.42 23.63 4.83
N ALA A 251 -5.25 23.21 3.57
CA ALA A 251 -3.93 23.10 2.96
C ALA A 251 -3.24 24.46 2.74
N GLY A 252 -4.01 25.56 2.63
CA GLY A 252 -3.45 26.91 2.46
C GLY A 252 -2.92 27.48 3.77
N ALA A 253 -3.64 27.28 4.87
CA ALA A 253 -3.24 27.77 6.19
C ALA A 253 -2.31 26.79 6.93
N GLY A 254 -2.17 25.55 6.46
CA GLY A 254 -1.42 24.52 7.17
C GLY A 254 -2.03 24.18 8.52
N ALA A 255 -3.36 24.13 8.61
CA ALA A 255 -4.04 24.09 9.88
C ALA A 255 -5.22 23.11 9.89
N LEU A 256 -5.47 22.46 11.02
CA LEU A 256 -6.67 21.65 11.24
C LEU A 256 -7.78 22.56 11.78
N ARG A 257 -8.98 22.43 11.21
CA ARG A 257 -10.16 23.19 11.62
C ARG A 257 -11.34 22.25 11.81
N ALA A 258 -11.98 22.30 12.97
CA ALA A 258 -13.12 21.47 13.34
C ALA A 258 -14.32 22.29 13.80
N VAL A 259 -15.51 21.88 13.35
CA VAL A 259 -16.78 22.56 13.65
C VAL A 259 -17.87 21.54 13.97
N ARG A 260 -18.72 21.87 14.93
CA ARG A 260 -19.97 21.13 15.20
C ARG A 260 -21.03 21.55 14.20
N LEU A 261 -21.94 20.65 13.83
CA LEU A 261 -23.04 20.98 12.92
C LEU A 261 -24.08 21.93 13.53
N ASP A 262 -24.04 22.16 14.85
CA ASP A 262 -24.79 23.23 15.50
C ASP A 262 -24.16 24.63 15.32
N GLY A 263 -23.10 24.74 14.52
CA GLY A 263 -22.44 25.98 14.14
C GLY A 263 -21.32 26.44 15.09
N ARG A 264 -21.09 25.73 16.21
CA ARG A 264 -20.05 26.10 17.17
C ARG A 264 -18.67 25.62 16.71
N PRO A 265 -17.61 26.46 16.80
CA PRO A 265 -16.24 25.98 16.69
C PRO A 265 -15.99 24.86 17.71
N HIS A 266 -15.28 23.81 17.29
CA HIS A 266 -15.00 22.68 18.18
C HIS A 266 -13.53 22.61 18.60
N ALA A 267 -12.61 22.63 17.63
CA ALA A 267 -11.18 22.53 17.88
C ALA A 267 -10.38 23.01 16.67
N GLY A 268 -9.10 23.33 16.88
CA GLY A 268 -8.20 23.68 15.79
C GLY A 268 -6.74 23.57 16.20
N PHE A 269 -5.92 23.11 15.26
CA PHE A 269 -4.46 23.08 15.42
C PHE A 269 -3.85 23.96 14.34
N GLU A 270 -2.95 24.85 14.75
CA GLU A 270 -2.02 25.51 13.82
C GLU A 270 -0.80 24.61 13.55
N ASP A 271 -0.05 24.95 12.51
CA ASP A 271 1.21 24.31 12.12
C ASP A 271 1.09 22.78 11.93
N VAL A 272 0.03 22.37 11.25
CA VAL A 272 -0.25 20.98 10.92
C VAL A 272 0.45 20.60 9.62
N GLY A 273 1.64 20.02 9.78
CA GLY A 273 2.38 19.41 8.67
C GLY A 273 1.65 18.20 8.09
N ALA A 274 1.75 18.02 6.78
CA ALA A 274 1.29 16.80 6.10
C ALA A 274 2.41 15.76 6.04
N PRO A 275 2.10 14.45 6.05
CA PRO A 275 0.81 13.79 6.34
C PRO A 275 0.27 14.04 7.76
N ALA A 276 -1.04 14.23 7.87
CA ALA A 276 -1.74 14.37 9.15
C ALA A 276 -3.00 13.50 9.22
N GLY A 277 -3.27 12.92 10.39
CA GLY A 277 -4.53 12.27 10.70
C GLY A 277 -4.96 12.66 12.11
N TRP A 278 -6.25 12.66 12.39
CA TRP A 278 -6.76 13.06 13.70
C TRP A 278 -8.03 12.31 14.04
N ALA A 279 -8.38 12.34 15.32
CA ALA A 279 -9.59 11.73 15.83
C ALA A 279 -10.07 12.46 17.09
N TYR A 280 -11.35 12.31 17.40
CA TYR A 280 -11.96 12.82 18.62
C TYR A 280 -12.30 11.68 19.58
N GLY A 281 -12.04 11.89 20.86
CA GLY A 281 -12.48 10.99 21.93
C GLY A 281 -12.19 11.55 23.31
N GLN A 282 -13.08 11.25 24.26
CA GLN A 282 -12.93 11.65 25.68
C GLN A 282 -12.73 13.17 25.87
N GLY A 283 -13.53 14.00 25.19
CA GLY A 283 -13.46 15.46 25.35
C GLY A 283 -12.18 16.09 24.78
N SER A 284 -11.48 15.40 23.87
CA SER A 284 -10.22 15.89 23.31
C SER A 284 -10.07 15.52 21.84
N VAL A 285 -9.37 16.38 21.10
CA VAL A 285 -8.90 16.08 19.75
C VAL A 285 -7.46 15.63 19.81
N LEU A 286 -7.18 14.53 19.12
CA LEU A 286 -5.86 13.97 18.95
C LEU A 286 -5.44 14.12 17.49
N LEU A 287 -4.26 14.69 17.28
CA LEU A 287 -3.64 14.89 15.99
C LEU A 287 -2.33 14.08 15.94
N ALA A 288 -2.15 13.32 14.87
CA ALA A 288 -0.92 12.63 14.55
C ALA A 288 -0.40 13.17 13.21
N THR A 289 0.84 13.65 13.21
CA THR A 289 1.55 14.01 11.97
C THR A 289 2.74 13.08 11.78
N LEU A 290 2.85 12.47 10.61
CA LEU A 290 3.96 11.56 10.30
C LEU A 290 5.14 12.34 9.71
N ARG A 291 6.33 12.07 10.23
CA ARG A 291 7.61 12.64 9.79
C ARG A 291 8.56 11.49 9.47
N SER A 292 8.92 11.36 8.20
CA SER A 292 9.96 10.43 7.76
C SER A 292 11.28 11.19 7.68
N ARG A 293 12.29 10.80 8.46
CA ARG A 293 13.61 11.43 8.44
C ARG A 293 14.72 10.42 8.13
N PRO A 294 15.78 10.82 7.40
CA PRO A 294 17.00 10.02 7.33
C PRO A 294 17.59 9.83 8.73
N GLY A 295 18.00 8.61 9.06
CA GLY A 295 18.67 8.26 10.31
C GLY A 295 19.65 7.12 10.13
N GLU A 296 20.34 6.71 11.20
CA GLU A 296 21.19 5.53 11.18
C GLU A 296 20.36 4.29 10.83
N GLY A 297 20.74 3.60 9.75
CA GLY A 297 20.09 2.39 9.25
C GLY A 297 19.01 2.60 8.19
N GLY A 298 18.57 3.83 7.89
CA GLY A 298 17.54 4.06 6.88
C GLY A 298 16.66 5.29 7.13
N VAL A 299 15.43 5.25 6.60
CA VAL A 299 14.44 6.32 6.78
C VAL A 299 13.55 5.92 7.95
N ARG A 300 13.61 6.67 9.06
CA ARG A 300 12.78 6.39 10.22
C ARG A 300 11.48 7.18 10.17
N ASP A 301 10.38 6.46 10.26
CA ASP A 301 9.04 6.99 10.43
C ASP A 301 8.79 7.33 11.90
N ARG A 302 8.44 8.59 12.16
CA ARG A 302 8.08 9.10 13.48
C ARG A 302 6.71 9.77 13.44
N LEU A 303 5.88 9.47 14.44
CA LEU A 303 4.61 10.15 14.67
C LEU A 303 4.80 11.25 15.70
N ALA A 304 4.60 12.50 15.32
CA ALA A 304 4.41 13.58 16.27
C ALA A 304 2.94 13.61 16.70
N LEU A 305 2.70 13.33 17.98
CA LEU A 305 1.37 13.25 18.57
C LEU A 305 1.08 14.54 19.31
N ARG A 306 -0.07 15.14 19.02
CA ARG A 306 -0.58 16.33 19.68
C ARG A 306 -1.96 16.03 20.25
N LYS A 307 -2.20 16.42 21.50
CA LYS A 307 -3.53 16.38 22.12
C LYS A 307 -3.94 17.79 22.49
N GLN A 308 -5.22 18.11 22.33
CA GLN A 308 -5.81 19.34 22.82
C GLN A 308 -7.20 19.05 23.38
N GLY A 309 -7.51 19.57 24.56
CA GLY A 309 -8.88 19.62 25.08
C GLY A 309 -9.76 20.55 24.26
N VAL A 310 -11.08 20.35 24.28
CA VAL A 310 -12.04 21.21 23.57
C VAL A 310 -12.04 22.65 24.13
N ASP A 311 -11.68 22.82 25.40
CA ASP A 311 -11.44 24.11 26.07
C ASP A 311 -10.11 24.77 25.66
N GLY A 312 -9.33 24.14 24.79
CA GLY A 312 -7.98 24.57 24.42
C GLY A 312 -6.90 24.20 25.43
N ALA A 313 -7.25 23.55 26.55
CA ALA A 313 -6.31 23.18 27.60
C ALA A 313 -5.52 21.91 27.26
N GLY A 314 -4.28 21.86 27.74
CA GLY A 314 -3.41 20.69 27.68
C GLY A 314 -2.84 20.42 26.29
N ALA A 315 -1.60 20.85 26.05
CA ALA A 315 -0.84 20.47 24.87
C ALA A 315 0.10 19.31 25.22
N LEU A 316 -0.37 18.07 25.05
CA LEU A 316 0.57 16.95 24.93
C LEU A 316 1.24 17.11 23.56
N ALA A 317 2.56 17.10 23.51
CA ALA A 317 3.33 17.09 22.28
C ALA A 317 4.58 16.23 22.47
N HIS A 318 4.65 15.10 21.78
CA HIS A 318 5.85 14.26 21.75
C HIS A 318 5.94 13.47 20.44
N GLU A 319 7.12 12.90 20.18
CA GLU A 319 7.35 12.05 19.01
C GLU A 319 7.51 10.59 19.44
N VAL A 320 6.99 9.68 18.61
CA VAL A 320 7.08 8.23 18.80
C VAL A 320 7.67 7.61 17.52
N GLU A 321 8.71 6.79 17.66
CA GLU A 321 9.25 6.00 16.56
C GLU A 321 8.29 4.84 16.26
N CYS A 322 7.77 4.77 15.04
CA CYS A 322 6.72 3.81 14.65
C CYS A 322 7.12 2.95 13.44
N THR A 323 8.41 2.95 13.10
CA THR A 323 8.93 2.18 11.98
C THR A 323 8.72 0.68 12.25
N PRO A 324 8.04 -0.07 11.36
CA PRO A 324 7.91 -1.52 11.49
C PRO A 324 9.27 -2.23 11.49
N ALA A 325 9.38 -3.36 12.20
CA ALA A 325 10.64 -4.09 12.35
C ALA A 325 11.18 -4.65 11.02
N ASP A 326 10.29 -4.92 10.05
CA ASP A 326 10.60 -5.49 8.74
C ASP A 326 10.92 -4.42 7.67
N GLU A 327 11.21 -3.16 8.06
CA GLU A 327 11.52 -2.04 7.14
C GLU A 327 12.59 -2.40 6.10
N ALA A 328 13.69 -3.03 6.52
CA ALA A 328 14.77 -3.38 5.60
C ALA A 328 14.32 -4.39 4.54
N HIS A 329 13.57 -5.42 4.94
CA HIS A 329 12.98 -6.36 4.00
C HIS A 329 12.02 -5.64 3.05
N ARG A 330 11.18 -4.75 3.60
CA ARG A 330 10.18 -4.03 2.83
C ARG A 330 10.78 -3.06 1.83
N ARG A 331 11.81 -2.32 2.22
CA ARG A 331 12.62 -1.48 1.33
C ARG A 331 13.13 -2.29 0.14
N ARG A 332 13.76 -3.44 0.38
CA ARG A 332 14.29 -4.31 -0.67
C ARG A 332 13.22 -4.79 -1.64
N VAL A 333 12.05 -5.20 -1.14
CA VAL A 333 10.94 -5.61 -2.01
C VAL A 333 10.48 -4.45 -2.91
N VAL A 334 10.32 -3.25 -2.36
CA VAL A 334 9.90 -2.07 -3.11
C VAL A 334 10.96 -1.63 -4.13
N GLU A 335 12.23 -1.63 -3.75
CA GLU A 335 13.34 -1.26 -4.64
C GLU A 335 13.55 -2.29 -5.76
N ALA A 336 13.38 -3.58 -5.47
CA ALA A 336 13.38 -4.64 -6.47
C ALA A 336 12.25 -4.44 -7.51
N ARG A 337 11.04 -4.10 -7.05
CA ARG A 337 9.90 -3.80 -7.93
C ARG A 337 10.17 -2.57 -8.79
N ASP A 338 10.64 -1.49 -8.18
CA ASP A 338 11.05 -0.26 -8.90
C ASP A 338 12.15 -0.56 -9.94
N CYS A 339 13.10 -1.45 -9.62
CA CYS A 339 14.14 -1.90 -10.55
C CYS A 339 13.52 -2.59 -11.77
N PHE A 340 12.61 -3.56 -11.57
CA PHE A 340 11.97 -4.28 -12.66
C PHE A 340 11.00 -3.40 -13.48
N GLU A 341 10.30 -2.46 -12.85
CA GLU A 341 9.49 -1.46 -13.55
C GLU A 341 10.37 -0.60 -14.47
N ARG A 342 11.49 -0.08 -13.95
CA ARG A 342 12.45 0.68 -14.74
C ARG A 342 13.11 -0.15 -15.83
N LEU A 343 13.42 -1.41 -15.56
CA LEU A 343 13.95 -2.34 -16.56
C LEU A 343 12.96 -2.51 -17.71
N ARG A 344 11.68 -2.74 -17.40
CA ARG A 344 10.60 -2.81 -18.39
C ARG A 344 10.52 -1.53 -19.23
N ASP A 345 10.59 -0.36 -18.59
CA ASP A 345 10.54 0.93 -19.28
C ASP A 345 11.77 1.16 -20.18
N LEU A 346 12.97 0.79 -19.71
CA LEU A 346 14.21 0.84 -20.51
C LEU A 346 14.12 -0.06 -21.75
N LEU A 347 13.51 -1.23 -21.62
CA LEU A 347 13.30 -2.16 -22.74
C LEU A 347 12.21 -1.66 -23.71
N ALA A 348 11.18 -0.97 -23.22
CA ALA A 348 10.14 -0.37 -24.05
C ALA A 348 10.62 0.87 -24.83
N GLY A 349 11.64 1.57 -24.34
CA GLY A 349 12.22 2.77 -24.96
C GLY A 349 13.17 2.51 -26.13
N VAL A 350 13.53 1.25 -26.43
CA VAL A 350 14.37 0.88 -27.58
C VAL A 350 13.46 0.68 -28.80
N GLY A 351 13.69 1.43 -29.88
CA GLY A 351 12.74 1.69 -30.97
C GLY A 351 12.08 0.48 -31.67
N TYR A 352 11.03 0.77 -32.44
CA TYR A 352 10.05 -0.13 -33.09
C TYR A 352 10.56 -1.40 -33.82
N ARG A 353 11.87 -1.57 -34.06
CA ARG A 353 12.45 -2.80 -34.63
C ARG A 353 12.88 -3.84 -33.57
N ASP A 354 13.10 -3.43 -32.32
CA ASP A 354 13.53 -4.29 -31.19
C ASP A 354 12.43 -4.50 -30.13
N ALA A 355 11.22 -3.97 -30.37
CA ALA A 355 10.07 -3.96 -29.45
C ALA A 355 9.52 -5.34 -29.05
N ARG A 356 10.11 -6.45 -29.51
CA ARG A 356 9.71 -7.81 -29.14
C ARG A 356 10.21 -8.24 -27.75
N GLY A 357 11.06 -7.45 -27.09
CA GLY A 357 11.67 -7.79 -25.80
C GLY A 357 10.93 -7.31 -24.54
N ALA A 358 10.01 -6.34 -24.64
CA ALA A 358 9.34 -5.77 -23.46
C ALA A 358 8.20 -6.65 -22.89
N ALA A 359 7.76 -7.67 -23.61
CA ALA A 359 6.53 -8.42 -23.34
C ALA A 359 6.59 -9.43 -22.17
N GLY A 360 7.72 -9.53 -21.46
CA GLY A 360 7.92 -10.61 -20.48
C GLY A 360 8.40 -10.18 -19.10
N ILE A 361 8.55 -8.90 -18.80
CA ILE A 361 8.97 -8.45 -17.45
C ILE A 361 7.74 -8.25 -16.57
N ASP A 362 7.64 -9.00 -15.48
CA ASP A 362 6.66 -8.83 -14.41
C ASP A 362 7.36 -8.28 -13.15
N PRO A 363 7.23 -6.97 -12.87
CA PRO A 363 7.81 -6.36 -11.69
C PRO A 363 7.27 -6.91 -10.37
N ARG A 364 6.04 -7.45 -10.32
CA ARG A 364 5.46 -7.97 -9.07
C ARG A 364 5.96 -9.37 -8.76
N ALA A 365 6.04 -10.21 -9.79
CA ALA A 365 6.67 -11.52 -9.68
C ALA A 365 8.19 -11.42 -9.51
N LEU A 366 8.78 -10.25 -9.77
CA LEU A 366 10.24 -10.03 -9.81
C LEU A 366 10.91 -11.01 -10.79
N GLU A 367 10.23 -11.23 -11.91
CA GLU A 367 10.59 -12.23 -12.91
C GLU A 367 10.44 -11.63 -14.30
N GLY A 368 11.22 -12.14 -15.24
CA GLY A 368 10.92 -11.89 -16.63
C GLY A 368 11.90 -12.49 -17.61
N ARG A 369 11.71 -12.11 -18.88
CA ARG A 369 12.55 -12.57 -19.98
C ARG A 369 13.02 -11.40 -20.83
N PHE A 370 14.31 -11.39 -21.11
CA PHE A 370 14.99 -10.46 -21.99
C PHE A 370 15.40 -11.18 -23.27
N ARG A 371 15.01 -10.66 -24.44
CA ARG A 371 15.43 -11.21 -25.73
C ARG A 371 16.60 -10.38 -26.28
N GLY A 372 17.79 -10.96 -26.29
CA GLY A 372 18.95 -10.40 -26.99
C GLY A 372 18.95 -10.77 -28.48
N ALA A 373 20.02 -10.38 -29.18
CA ALA A 373 20.19 -10.69 -30.61
C ALA A 373 20.29 -12.20 -30.86
N GLU A 374 21.03 -12.91 -30.01
CA GLU A 374 21.36 -14.33 -30.19
C GLU A 374 20.52 -15.27 -29.31
N ARG A 375 20.14 -14.82 -28.10
CA ARG A 375 19.50 -15.68 -27.08
C ARG A 375 18.50 -14.94 -26.19
N GLU A 376 17.58 -15.72 -25.62
CA GLU A 376 16.67 -15.27 -24.56
C GLU A 376 17.28 -15.55 -23.18
N VAL A 377 17.16 -14.57 -22.28
CA VAL A 377 17.68 -14.61 -20.92
C VAL A 377 16.50 -14.48 -19.95
N ALA A 378 16.32 -15.46 -19.08
CA ALA A 378 15.40 -15.38 -17.96
C ALA A 378 16.08 -14.68 -16.77
N VAL A 379 15.32 -13.83 -16.08
CA VAL A 379 15.73 -13.12 -14.87
C VAL A 379 14.73 -13.36 -13.76
N ARG A 380 15.20 -13.63 -12.55
CA ARG A 380 14.36 -13.79 -11.35
C ARG A 380 15.08 -13.26 -10.13
N LEU A 381 14.38 -12.47 -9.31
CA LEU A 381 14.91 -11.91 -8.07
C LEU A 381 14.04 -12.35 -6.88
N GLU A 382 14.60 -13.15 -5.98
CA GLU A 382 13.95 -13.50 -4.71
C GLU A 382 14.46 -12.59 -3.59
N VAL A 383 13.54 -11.97 -2.84
CA VAL A 383 13.84 -11.18 -1.66
C VAL A 383 13.25 -11.89 -0.45
N ARG A 384 14.10 -12.26 0.52
CA ARG A 384 13.68 -12.90 1.77
C ARG A 384 14.06 -12.04 2.96
N GLU A 385 13.34 -12.22 4.07
CA GLU A 385 13.66 -11.56 5.32
C GLU A 385 14.95 -12.14 5.90
N GLY A 386 15.84 -11.28 6.41
CA GLY A 386 17.12 -11.71 7.01
C GLY A 386 18.20 -12.22 6.04
N GLU A 387 17.88 -12.48 4.76
CA GLU A 387 18.83 -12.96 3.75
C GLU A 387 19.18 -11.88 2.71
N PRO A 388 20.37 -11.93 2.09
CA PRO A 388 20.67 -11.20 0.86
C PRO A 388 19.69 -11.56 -0.26
N CYS A 389 19.51 -10.64 -1.20
CA CYS A 389 18.73 -10.91 -2.40
C CYS A 389 19.32 -12.10 -3.17
N ARG A 390 18.47 -12.87 -3.86
CA ARG A 390 18.90 -13.97 -4.73
C ARG A 390 18.49 -13.64 -6.16
N LEU A 391 19.47 -13.28 -6.99
CA LEU A 391 19.25 -12.96 -8.39
C LEU A 391 19.70 -14.14 -9.25
N THR A 392 18.79 -14.65 -10.06
CA THR A 392 19.04 -15.73 -11.02
C THR A 392 18.98 -15.17 -12.43
N LEU A 393 20.04 -15.40 -13.21
CA LEU A 393 20.10 -15.10 -14.64
C LEU A 393 20.37 -16.41 -15.40
N ALA A 394 19.56 -16.72 -16.41
CA ALA A 394 19.71 -17.99 -17.14
C ALA A 394 19.43 -17.86 -18.64
N THR A 395 20.19 -18.59 -19.47
CA THR A 395 19.94 -18.74 -20.92
C THR A 395 19.48 -20.17 -21.26
N GLY A 396 18.62 -20.29 -22.28
CA GLY A 396 18.05 -21.57 -22.76
C GLY A 396 16.83 -22.07 -21.95
N ASP A 397 16.36 -23.30 -22.21
CA ASP A 397 15.24 -23.97 -21.50
C ASP A 397 15.52 -24.25 -20.01
N GLY A 398 16.63 -23.73 -19.48
CA GLY A 398 17.14 -23.93 -18.13
C GLY A 398 16.36 -23.23 -17.02
N SER A 399 15.02 -23.29 -17.05
CA SER A 399 14.16 -23.01 -15.89
C SER A 399 14.32 -24.07 -14.78
N GLY A 400 15.05 -25.15 -15.05
CA GLY A 400 15.38 -26.17 -14.07
C GLY A 400 16.25 -25.60 -12.96
N ALA A 401 15.65 -25.36 -11.79
CA ALA A 401 16.36 -25.12 -10.54
C ALA A 401 17.49 -26.15 -10.37
N PRO A 402 18.64 -25.77 -9.80
CA PRO A 402 19.72 -26.71 -9.58
C PRO A 402 19.21 -27.91 -8.77
N PRO A 403 19.58 -29.16 -9.12
CA PRO A 403 19.16 -30.32 -8.36
C PRO A 403 19.70 -30.20 -6.93
N ALA A 404 18.79 -29.98 -5.99
CA ALA A 404 19.07 -29.65 -4.60
C ALA A 404 19.45 -30.86 -3.74
N SER A 405 20.11 -31.89 -4.29
CA SER A 405 20.52 -33.03 -3.47
C SER A 405 21.89 -32.81 -2.84
N SER A 406 21.99 -33.13 -1.54
CA SER A 406 23.25 -33.16 -0.77
C SER A 406 24.32 -34.03 -1.43
N LEU A 407 23.92 -35.07 -2.16
CA LEU A 407 24.79 -35.99 -2.90
C LEU A 407 25.50 -35.34 -4.09
N LEU A 408 24.84 -34.48 -4.86
CA LEU A 408 25.48 -33.77 -5.98
C LEU A 408 26.45 -32.70 -5.48
N ARG A 409 26.15 -32.05 -4.35
CA ARG A 409 27.08 -31.15 -3.66
C ARG A 409 28.32 -31.89 -3.18
N LEU A 410 28.15 -33.08 -2.58
CA LEU A 410 29.25 -33.93 -2.14
C LEU A 410 30.08 -34.42 -3.34
N ALA A 411 29.45 -34.89 -4.41
CA ALA A 411 30.14 -35.35 -5.62
C ALA A 411 30.97 -34.23 -6.28
N ARG A 412 30.41 -33.02 -6.38
CA ARG A 412 31.14 -31.82 -6.84
C ARG A 412 32.33 -31.52 -5.93
N TRP A 413 32.12 -31.53 -4.62
CA TRP A 413 33.20 -31.28 -3.65
C TRP A 413 34.33 -32.32 -3.76
N VAL A 414 34.00 -33.61 -3.87
CA VAL A 414 34.97 -34.69 -4.06
C VAL A 414 35.73 -34.48 -5.38
N ARG A 415 35.04 -34.18 -6.49
CA ARG A 415 35.67 -33.91 -7.80
C ARG A 415 36.65 -32.74 -7.73
N LEU A 416 36.26 -31.64 -7.08
CA LEU A 416 37.12 -30.46 -6.92
C LEU A 416 38.33 -30.71 -6.01
N ARG A 417 38.20 -31.58 -5.00
CA ARG A 417 39.34 -31.99 -4.16
C ARG A 417 40.34 -32.85 -4.92
N LEU A 418 39.86 -33.77 -5.73
CA LEU A 418 40.69 -34.81 -6.36
C LEU A 418 41.27 -34.42 -7.71
N SER A 419 40.65 -33.48 -8.44
CA SER A 419 41.05 -33.14 -9.82
C SER A 419 41.54 -31.68 -9.95
N PRO A 420 42.84 -31.46 -10.25
CA PRO A 420 43.35 -30.15 -10.62
C PRO A 420 42.67 -29.57 -11.87
N ALA A 421 42.29 -30.41 -12.83
CA ALA A 421 41.59 -29.97 -14.04
C ALA A 421 40.19 -29.43 -13.70
N ALA A 422 39.45 -30.10 -12.83
CA ALA A 422 38.14 -29.63 -12.37
C ALA A 422 38.22 -28.30 -11.61
N ARG A 423 39.30 -28.06 -10.85
CA ARG A 423 39.52 -26.76 -10.19
C ARG A 423 39.79 -25.64 -11.18
N ARG A 424 40.58 -25.88 -12.24
CA ARG A 424 40.82 -24.88 -13.29
C ARG A 424 39.55 -24.58 -14.08
N GLU A 425 38.76 -25.61 -14.39
CA GLU A 425 37.47 -25.47 -15.07
C GLU A 425 36.48 -24.64 -14.24
N GLU A 426 36.40 -24.89 -12.93
CA GLU A 426 35.57 -24.11 -12.02
C GLU A 426 36.05 -22.66 -11.89
N ALA A 427 37.36 -22.45 -11.73
CA ALA A 427 37.95 -21.11 -11.67
C ALA A 427 37.74 -20.33 -12.99
N ALA A 428 37.79 -21.01 -14.14
CA ALA A 428 37.52 -20.40 -15.44
C ALA A 428 36.04 -20.00 -15.57
N ARG A 429 35.10 -20.83 -15.07
CA ARG A 429 33.67 -20.49 -15.03
C ARG A 429 33.39 -19.29 -14.12
N GLU A 430 34.00 -19.28 -12.93
CA GLU A 430 33.87 -18.15 -12.00
C GLU A 430 34.46 -16.87 -12.61
N ALA A 431 35.66 -16.93 -13.20
CA ALA A 431 36.29 -15.79 -13.85
C ALA A 431 35.46 -15.26 -15.02
N TRP A 432 34.89 -16.14 -15.84
CA TRP A 432 33.95 -15.76 -16.91
C TRP A 432 32.72 -15.06 -16.35
N ALA A 433 32.10 -15.61 -15.30
CA ALA A 433 30.93 -15.01 -14.66
C ALA A 433 31.23 -13.63 -14.08
N ARG A 434 32.37 -13.48 -13.40
CA ARG A 434 32.82 -12.17 -12.86
C ARG A 434 33.15 -11.17 -13.96
N GLY A 435 33.65 -11.62 -15.10
CA GLY A 435 33.80 -10.78 -16.29
C GLY A 435 32.47 -10.21 -16.82
N LEU A 436 31.33 -10.87 -16.53
CA LEU A 436 30.00 -10.41 -16.92
C LEU A 436 29.34 -9.49 -15.89
N VAL A 437 29.44 -9.82 -14.60
CA VAL A 437 28.68 -9.14 -13.53
C VAL A 437 29.53 -8.21 -12.64
N GLY A 438 30.86 -8.24 -12.79
CA GLY A 438 31.81 -7.52 -11.95
C GLY A 438 32.31 -8.35 -10.76
N GLU A 439 33.49 -8.00 -10.24
CA GLU A 439 34.14 -8.70 -9.12
C GLU A 439 33.45 -8.44 -7.76
N GLU A 440 32.71 -7.34 -7.63
CA GLU A 440 32.11 -6.91 -6.37
C GLU A 440 30.80 -7.64 -6.04
N VAL A 441 30.19 -8.31 -7.02
CA VAL A 441 28.90 -8.98 -6.86
C VAL A 441 29.10 -10.40 -6.30
N PRO A 442 28.55 -10.74 -5.12
CA PRO A 442 28.71 -12.07 -4.56
C PRO A 442 28.09 -13.15 -5.45
N LEU A 443 28.89 -14.12 -5.87
CA LEU A 443 28.49 -15.22 -6.76
C LEU A 443 28.25 -16.49 -5.93
N ALA A 444 27.04 -17.05 -6.01
CA ALA A 444 26.67 -18.27 -5.27
C ALA A 444 26.79 -19.54 -6.12
N ALA A 445 26.45 -19.47 -7.41
CA ALA A 445 26.58 -20.61 -8.31
C ALA A 445 26.75 -20.17 -9.78
N VAL A 446 27.56 -20.92 -10.52
CA VAL A 446 27.73 -20.80 -11.96
C VAL A 446 27.56 -22.18 -12.60
N ARG A 447 26.75 -22.24 -13.64
CA ARG A 447 26.75 -23.35 -14.59
C ARG A 447 26.86 -22.78 -16.00
N ARG A 448 27.72 -23.36 -16.81
CA ARG A 448 27.90 -23.02 -18.22
C ARG A 448 28.15 -24.30 -19.00
N ASP A 449 27.30 -24.55 -19.98
CA ASP A 449 27.36 -25.67 -20.91
C ASP A 449 26.84 -25.24 -22.30
N ALA A 450 26.87 -26.12 -23.30
CA ALA A 450 26.40 -25.79 -24.65
C ALA A 450 24.88 -25.50 -24.72
N ARG A 451 24.09 -25.94 -23.75
CA ARG A 451 22.64 -25.73 -23.71
C ARG A 451 22.28 -24.38 -23.07
N GLY A 452 23.18 -23.80 -22.28
CA GLY A 452 22.95 -22.51 -21.65
C GLY A 452 23.93 -22.18 -20.52
N ALA A 453 23.69 -21.03 -19.91
CA ALA A 453 24.33 -20.58 -18.70
C ALA A 453 23.30 -20.32 -17.62
N HIS A 454 23.69 -20.51 -16.36
CA HIS A 454 22.91 -20.17 -15.18
C HIS A 454 23.83 -19.53 -14.15
N LEU A 455 23.49 -18.32 -13.73
CA LEU A 455 24.19 -17.53 -12.74
C LEU A 455 23.25 -17.30 -11.55
N GLU A 456 23.71 -17.61 -10.36
CA GLU A 456 23.06 -17.22 -9.11
C GLU A 456 23.94 -16.22 -8.36
N LEU A 457 23.44 -14.99 -8.22
CA LEU A 457 24.08 -13.88 -7.53
C LEU A 457 23.40 -13.62 -6.19
N ARG A 458 24.16 -13.12 -5.21
CA ARG A 458 23.68 -12.80 -3.85
C ARG A 458 23.98 -11.34 -3.49
N PRO A 459 23.46 -10.36 -4.25
CA PRO A 459 23.66 -8.96 -3.90
C PRO A 459 22.96 -8.64 -2.57
N ALA A 460 23.56 -7.75 -1.77
CA ALA A 460 22.98 -7.33 -0.50
C ALA A 460 21.68 -6.54 -0.66
N GLU A 461 21.59 -5.77 -1.75
CA GLU A 461 20.46 -4.93 -2.15
C GLU A 461 20.06 -5.27 -3.60
N PRO A 462 18.84 -4.92 -4.05
CA PRO A 462 18.47 -5.04 -5.45
C PRO A 462 19.40 -4.21 -6.35
N PRO A 463 19.89 -4.76 -7.49
CA PRO A 463 20.76 -4.01 -8.39
C PRO A 463 20.01 -2.84 -9.04
N ALA A 464 20.75 -1.89 -9.62
CA ALA A 464 20.13 -0.84 -10.41
C ALA A 464 19.57 -1.41 -11.73
N ALA A 465 18.46 -0.85 -12.23
CA ALA A 465 17.85 -1.34 -13.48
C ALA A 465 18.78 -1.29 -14.70
N ARG A 466 19.69 -0.32 -14.77
CA ARG A 466 20.69 -0.21 -15.85
C ARG A 466 21.78 -1.28 -15.73
N GLU A 467 22.29 -1.49 -14.53
CA GLU A 467 23.26 -2.53 -14.23
C GLU A 467 22.69 -3.92 -14.54
N LEU A 468 21.45 -4.18 -14.10
CA LEU A 468 20.75 -5.42 -14.44
C LEU A 468 20.60 -5.58 -15.97
N LEU A 469 20.26 -4.51 -16.69
CA LEU A 469 20.18 -4.54 -18.16
C LEU A 469 21.54 -4.83 -18.81
N GLU A 470 22.63 -4.30 -18.28
CA GLU A 470 23.98 -4.56 -18.76
C GLU A 470 24.36 -6.03 -18.58
N TRP A 471 24.08 -6.62 -17.41
CA TRP A 471 24.30 -8.05 -17.17
C TRP A 471 23.47 -8.93 -18.11
N LEU A 472 22.21 -8.57 -18.36
CA LEU A 472 21.35 -9.29 -19.30
C LEU A 472 21.88 -9.24 -20.73
N ARG A 473 22.35 -8.08 -21.18
CA ARG A 473 22.96 -7.91 -22.51
C ARG A 473 24.27 -8.69 -22.63
N ALA A 474 25.14 -8.60 -21.63
CA ALA A 474 26.41 -9.30 -21.60
C ALA A 474 26.20 -10.82 -21.66
N LEU A 475 25.25 -11.34 -20.87
CA LEU A 475 24.92 -12.76 -20.87
C LEU A 475 24.28 -13.23 -22.19
N ALA A 476 23.44 -12.39 -22.82
CA ALA A 476 22.84 -12.71 -24.12
C ALA A 476 23.86 -12.74 -25.27
N ALA A 477 24.92 -11.92 -25.18
CA ALA A 477 26.00 -11.85 -26.17
C ALA A 477 27.15 -12.83 -25.91
N ALA A 478 27.19 -13.49 -24.75
CA ALA A 478 28.28 -14.37 -24.38
C ALA A 478 28.29 -15.65 -25.24
N GLU A 479 29.45 -15.96 -25.81
CA GLU A 479 29.68 -17.27 -26.42
C GLU A 479 29.54 -18.38 -25.36
N LEU A 480 28.93 -19.50 -25.72
CA LEU A 480 28.88 -20.70 -24.86
C LEU A 480 29.88 -21.69 -25.42
N ASP A 481 30.58 -22.40 -24.54
CA ASP A 481 31.55 -23.39 -24.98
C ASP A 481 30.83 -24.45 -25.84
N PRO A 482 31.26 -24.69 -27.09
CA PRO A 482 30.78 -25.83 -27.85
C PRO A 482 31.16 -27.08 -27.07
N VAL A 483 30.18 -27.92 -26.75
CA VAL A 483 30.49 -29.24 -26.19
C VAL A 483 31.11 -30.03 -27.33
N ASP A 484 32.38 -30.42 -27.15
CA ASP A 484 32.96 -31.57 -27.83
C ASP A 484 32.01 -32.76 -27.59
N GLU A 485 31.26 -33.15 -28.62
CA GLU A 485 30.79 -34.52 -28.82
C GLU A 485 32.02 -35.44 -28.96
N ALA A 486 32.79 -35.59 -27.88
CA ALA A 486 33.91 -36.52 -27.84
C ALA A 486 34.24 -36.86 -26.40
N ARG A 487 33.50 -37.83 -25.85
CA ARG A 487 34.01 -38.85 -24.91
C ARG A 487 32.91 -39.86 -24.58
N GLY A 488 32.94 -40.96 -25.35
CA GLY A 488 32.67 -42.35 -24.91
C GLY A 488 31.28 -42.69 -24.44
#